data_AF-A0A368Z607-F1
#
_entry.id   AF-A0A368Z607-F1
#
_cell.length_a   1.000
_cell.length_b   1.000
_cell.length_c   1.000
_cell.angle_alpha   90.00
_cell.angle_beta   90.00
_cell.angle_gamma   90.00
#
_symmetry.space_group_name_H-M   'P 1'
#
loop_
_entity.id
_entity.type
_entity.pdbx_description
1 polymer ?
#
loop_
_entity_poly.entity_id
_entity_poly.type
_entity_poly.pdbx_seq_one_letter_code
_entity_poly.pdbx_strand_id
1 'polypeptide(L)'
;MSNITTIVSTMTAAFLGSFVEVVEAFTIILAVGVSRSWKPAFIGTGLALVVLAALVLVLGPLLGLIPIELLQFVIGTLLILFGMRWLRKAILRASGVIALHDEAEAFARETDQLKRQDAERRADWIAGTAAFKAVLLEGIEVVFIVIAVGAGRGMLGYAALGAAIACLLVLIIGFVVHKPLSQVPENTLKFVVGLLLTAFGVFWVGEGLGAEWPGADLSLIAILAILAIFSFAAVRKLRGYHSSNVKAVA
;
A
#
# COMPACT_ATOMS: atom_id res chain seq x y z
N MET A 1 7.28 27.52 -6.59
CA MET A 1 5.97 27.48 -7.29
C MET A 1 5.76 26.03 -7.73
N SER A 2 4.71 25.37 -7.26
CA SER A 2 4.42 23.98 -7.62
C SER A 2 3.90 23.93 -9.06
N ASN A 3 4.68 23.35 -9.97
CA ASN A 3 4.27 23.17 -11.36
C ASN A 3 3.16 22.10 -11.44
N ILE A 4 2.21 22.28 -12.37
CA ILE A 4 1.07 21.36 -12.58
C ILE A 4 1.54 19.91 -12.69
N THR A 5 2.63 19.67 -13.41
CA THR A 5 3.24 18.35 -13.57
C THR A 5 3.61 17.70 -12.24
N THR A 6 4.14 18.47 -11.29
CA THR A 6 4.54 17.98 -9.96
C THR A 6 3.32 17.69 -9.08
N ILE A 7 2.29 18.54 -9.16
CA ILE A 7 1.04 18.31 -8.44
C ILE A 7 0.37 17.03 -8.95
N VAL A 8 0.21 16.92 -10.28
CA VAL A 8 -0.44 15.76 -10.91
C VAL A 8 0.33 14.48 -10.61
N SER A 9 1.66 14.45 -10.74
CA SER A 9 2.45 13.25 -10.45
C SER A 9 2.34 12.81 -8.98
N THR A 10 2.32 13.77 -8.06
CA THR A 10 2.15 13.53 -6.61
C THR A 10 0.77 12.96 -6.30
N MET A 11 -0.27 13.60 -6.83
CA MET A 11 -1.64 13.14 -6.67
C MET A 11 -1.83 11.75 -7.26
N THR A 12 -1.31 11.49 -8.46
CA THR A 12 -1.41 10.18 -9.12
C THR A 12 -0.66 9.10 -8.35
N ALA A 13 0.56 9.37 -7.88
CA ALA A 13 1.32 8.39 -7.09
C ALA A 13 0.62 8.05 -5.77
N ALA A 14 0.13 9.08 -5.05
CA ALA A 14 -0.63 8.88 -3.81
C ALA A 14 -1.97 8.16 -4.06
N PHE A 15 -2.68 8.52 -5.14
CA PHE A 15 -3.91 7.87 -5.55
C PHE A 15 -3.69 6.38 -5.85
N LEU A 16 -2.71 6.04 -6.70
CA LEU A 16 -2.48 4.66 -7.11
C LEU A 16 -2.04 3.77 -5.94
N GLY A 17 -1.16 4.29 -5.08
CA GLY A 17 -0.76 3.57 -3.86
C GLY A 17 -1.95 3.36 -2.93
N SER A 18 -2.68 4.44 -2.62
CA SER A 18 -3.80 4.36 -1.68
C SER A 18 -4.98 3.55 -2.21
N PHE A 19 -5.18 3.50 -3.52
CA PHE A 19 -6.27 2.75 -4.14
C PHE A 19 -6.19 1.27 -3.79
N VAL A 20 -4.98 0.68 -3.85
CA VAL A 20 -4.80 -0.74 -3.53
C VAL A 20 -5.07 -1.03 -2.06
N GLU A 21 -4.49 -0.24 -1.17
CA GLU A 21 -4.65 -0.42 0.28
C GLU A 21 -6.11 -0.25 0.71
N VAL A 22 -6.83 0.72 0.12
CA VAL A 22 -8.26 0.89 0.41
C VAL A 22 -9.09 -0.26 -0.16
N VAL A 23 -8.72 -0.84 -1.31
CA VAL A 23 -9.37 -2.04 -1.84
C VAL A 23 -9.23 -3.21 -0.88
N GLU A 24 -8.03 -3.46 -0.36
CA GLU A 24 -7.76 -4.55 0.60
C GLU A 24 -8.53 -4.34 1.91
N ALA A 25 -8.49 -3.12 2.47
CA ALA A 25 -9.27 -2.77 3.66
C ALA A 25 -10.77 -2.98 3.42
N PHE A 26 -11.28 -2.53 2.26
CA PHE A 26 -12.69 -2.67 1.90
C PHE A 26 -13.10 -4.13 1.77
N THR A 27 -12.28 -4.99 1.15
CA THR A 27 -12.56 -6.42 1.03
C THR A 27 -12.74 -7.07 2.40
N ILE A 28 -11.88 -6.76 3.38
CA ILE A 28 -11.98 -7.33 4.73
C ILE A 28 -13.23 -6.79 5.44
N ILE A 29 -13.51 -5.48 5.35
CA ILE A 29 -14.73 -4.88 5.93
C ILE A 29 -15.98 -5.54 5.35
N LEU A 30 -16.01 -5.76 4.03
CA LEU A 30 -17.11 -6.43 3.35
C LEU A 30 -17.23 -7.88 3.83
N ALA A 31 -16.12 -8.61 4.00
CA ALA A 31 -16.12 -9.98 4.54
C ALA A 31 -16.72 -10.03 5.94
N VAL A 32 -16.33 -9.10 6.81
CA VAL A 32 -16.89 -9.00 8.16
C VAL A 32 -18.38 -8.63 8.13
N GLY A 33 -18.76 -7.65 7.30
CA GLY A 33 -20.13 -7.16 7.20
C GLY A 33 -21.12 -8.19 6.66
N VAL A 34 -20.72 -8.96 5.64
CA VAL A 34 -21.55 -9.99 4.98
C VAL A 34 -21.59 -11.29 5.78
N SER A 35 -20.48 -11.67 6.44
CA SER A 35 -20.42 -12.93 7.20
C SER A 35 -21.12 -12.86 8.55
N ARG A 36 -21.22 -11.68 9.17
CA ARG A 36 -21.75 -11.49 10.52
C ARG A 36 -22.78 -10.38 10.61
N SER A 37 -22.31 -9.15 10.76
CA SER A 37 -23.16 -7.99 10.91
C SER A 37 -22.38 -6.71 10.61
N TRP A 38 -23.07 -5.73 10.03
CA TRP A 38 -22.49 -4.46 9.63
C TRP A 38 -22.15 -3.54 10.82
N LYS A 39 -22.84 -3.69 11.96
CA LYS A 39 -22.61 -2.87 13.16
C LYS A 39 -21.16 -2.98 13.70
N PRO A 40 -20.64 -4.17 14.05
CA PRO A 40 -19.26 -4.31 14.53
C PRO A 40 -18.23 -3.94 13.46
N ALA A 41 -18.51 -4.22 12.18
CA ALA A 41 -17.63 -3.81 11.07
C ALA A 41 -17.46 -2.29 11.04
N PHE A 42 -18.56 -1.52 11.06
CA PHE A 42 -18.51 -0.06 11.05
C PHE A 42 -17.92 0.53 12.34
N ILE A 43 -18.17 -0.08 13.51
CA ILE A 43 -17.56 0.36 14.77
C ILE A 43 -16.04 0.16 14.70
N GLY A 44 -15.57 -1.00 14.25
CA GLY A 44 -14.15 -1.28 14.07
C GLY A 44 -13.48 -0.31 13.11
N THR A 45 -14.09 -0.11 11.94
CA THR A 45 -13.62 0.88 10.95
C THR A 45 -13.58 2.29 11.51
N GLY A 46 -14.65 2.74 12.18
CA GLY A 46 -14.73 4.07 12.77
C GLY A 46 -13.65 4.31 13.83
N LEU A 47 -13.43 3.34 14.72
CA LEU A 47 -12.36 3.41 15.72
C LEU A 47 -10.97 3.47 15.07
N ALA A 48 -10.72 2.68 14.02
CA ALA A 48 -9.45 2.70 13.31
C ALA A 48 -9.21 4.06 12.62
N LEU A 49 -10.23 4.63 11.97
CA LEU A 49 -10.15 5.96 11.36
C LEU A 49 -9.89 7.06 12.39
N VAL A 50 -10.50 7.00 13.57
CA VAL A 50 -10.22 7.95 14.67
C VAL A 50 -8.77 7.84 15.12
N VAL A 51 -8.24 6.63 15.28
CA VAL A 51 -6.83 6.41 15.64
C VAL A 51 -5.89 6.94 14.56
N LEU A 52 -6.17 6.65 13.29
CA LEU A 52 -5.39 7.17 12.16
C LEU A 52 -5.42 8.70 12.09
N ALA A 53 -6.59 9.31 12.27
CA ALA A 53 -6.74 10.77 12.31
C ALA A 53 -5.95 11.37 13.47
N ALA A 54 -6.05 10.79 14.67
CA ALA A 54 -5.26 11.23 15.82
C ALA A 54 -3.75 11.11 15.57
N LEU A 55 -3.31 9.99 14.96
CA LEU A 55 -1.92 9.76 14.59
C LEU A 55 -1.43 10.85 13.63
N VAL A 56 -2.18 11.15 12.56
CA VAL A 56 -1.82 12.18 11.57
C VAL A 56 -1.85 13.58 12.18
N LEU A 57 -2.84 13.92 13.01
CA LEU A 57 -2.94 15.23 13.64
C LEU A 57 -1.83 15.49 14.66
N VAL A 58 -1.36 14.45 15.35
CA VAL A 58 -0.26 14.56 16.32
C VAL A 58 1.09 14.53 15.62
N LEU A 59 1.34 13.57 14.74
CA LEU A 59 2.65 13.40 14.09
C LEU A 59 2.87 14.38 12.93
N GLY A 60 1.83 14.76 12.20
CA GLY A 60 1.93 15.64 11.04
C GLY A 60 2.65 16.96 11.33
N PRO A 61 2.24 17.74 12.36
CA PRO A 61 2.94 18.95 12.76
C PRO A 61 4.37 18.69 13.24
N LEU A 62 4.60 17.56 13.91
CA LEU A 62 5.93 17.19 14.42
C LEU A 62 6.93 16.92 13.28
N LEU A 63 6.48 16.47 12.10
CA LEU A 63 7.36 16.28 10.94
C LEU A 63 7.99 17.60 10.48
N GLY A 64 7.31 18.73 10.64
CA GLY A 64 7.83 20.05 10.26
C GLY A 64 8.92 20.58 11.20
N LEU A 65 9.09 19.96 12.37
CA LEU A 65 10.15 20.31 13.34
C LEU A 65 11.45 19.54 13.10
N ILE A 66 11.39 18.49 12.27
CA ILE A 66 12.52 17.60 12.02
C ILE A 66 13.36 18.16 10.87
N PRO A 67 14.71 18.21 11.00
CA PRO A 67 15.60 18.60 9.91
C PRO A 67 15.33 17.76 8.65
N ILE A 68 15.38 18.40 7.48
CA ILE A 68 15.00 17.76 6.22
C ILE A 68 15.90 16.56 5.90
N GLU A 69 17.17 16.60 6.30
CA GLU A 69 18.14 15.53 6.07
C GLU A 69 17.78 14.28 6.89
N LEU A 70 17.40 14.48 8.16
CA LEU A 70 16.95 13.39 9.02
C LEU A 70 15.62 12.81 8.53
N LEU A 71 14.71 13.69 8.08
CA LEU A 71 13.43 13.31 7.51
C LEU A 71 13.64 12.46 6.25
N GLN A 72 14.52 12.89 5.35
CA GLN A 72 14.89 12.17 4.12
C GLN A 72 15.51 10.81 4.44
N PHE A 73 16.46 10.74 5.39
CA PHE A 73 17.09 9.49 5.76
C PHE A 73 16.10 8.49 6.37
N VAL A 74 15.30 8.92 7.36
CA VAL A 74 14.36 8.04 8.07
C VAL A 74 13.22 7.59 7.15
N ILE A 75 12.56 8.52 6.47
CA ILE A 75 11.46 8.17 5.55
C ILE A 75 12.00 7.42 4.35
N GLY A 76 13.15 7.81 3.80
CA GLY A 76 13.80 7.10 2.71
C GLY A 76 14.07 5.63 3.07
N THR A 77 14.56 5.37 4.29
CA THR A 77 14.76 4.02 4.80
C THR A 77 13.44 3.26 4.92
N LEU A 78 12.42 3.86 5.50
CA LEU A 78 11.09 3.26 5.61
C LEU A 78 10.51 2.94 4.23
N LEU A 79 10.70 3.81 3.25
CA LEU A 79 10.26 3.61 1.87
C LEU A 79 10.95 2.45 1.19
N ILE A 80 12.25 2.28 1.39
CA ILE A 80 12.96 1.09 0.91
C ILE A 80 12.36 -0.16 1.56
N LEU A 81 12.13 -0.15 2.88
CA LEU A 81 11.60 -1.32 3.58
C LEU A 81 10.19 -1.71 3.10
N PHE A 82 9.27 -0.74 2.98
CA PHE A 82 7.91 -0.98 2.48
C PHE A 82 7.92 -1.34 0.99
N GLY A 83 8.61 -0.56 0.17
CA GLY A 83 8.74 -0.79 -1.27
C GLY A 83 9.31 -2.18 -1.57
N MET A 84 10.33 -2.62 -0.85
CA MET A 84 10.91 -3.96 -0.99
C MET A 84 9.96 -5.08 -0.56
N ARG A 85 9.15 -4.88 0.49
CA ARG A 85 8.15 -5.88 0.90
C ARG A 85 7.14 -6.13 -0.21
N TRP A 86 6.64 -5.05 -0.82
CA TRP A 86 5.71 -5.12 -1.94
C TRP A 86 6.37 -5.69 -3.19
N LEU A 87 7.53 -5.14 -3.57
CA LEU A 87 8.27 -5.55 -4.76
C LEU A 87 8.65 -7.04 -4.71
N ARG A 88 9.10 -7.53 -3.56
CA ARG A 88 9.39 -8.96 -3.36
C ARG A 88 8.16 -9.83 -3.62
N LYS A 89 7.03 -9.52 -2.97
CA LYS A 89 5.79 -10.28 -3.16
C LYS A 89 5.33 -10.23 -4.61
N ALA A 90 5.39 -9.05 -5.23
CA ALA A 90 4.96 -8.85 -6.61
C ALA A 90 5.84 -9.59 -7.63
N ILE A 91 7.17 -9.64 -7.42
CA ILE A 91 8.11 -10.44 -8.24
C ILE A 91 7.80 -11.93 -8.12
N LEU A 92 7.55 -12.43 -6.90
CA LEU A 92 7.25 -13.85 -6.66
C LEU A 92 5.91 -14.27 -7.29
N ARG A 93 4.90 -13.40 -7.21
CA ARG A 93 3.60 -13.59 -7.86
C ARG A 93 3.72 -13.53 -9.39
N ALA A 94 4.43 -12.53 -9.93
CA ALA A 94 4.64 -12.39 -11.37
C ALA A 94 5.51 -13.50 -12.00
N SER A 95 6.36 -14.15 -11.21
CA SER A 95 7.16 -15.31 -11.65
C SER A 95 6.41 -16.65 -11.54
N GLY A 96 5.20 -16.66 -10.98
CA GLY A 96 4.37 -17.86 -10.81
C GLY A 96 4.80 -18.76 -9.66
N VAL A 97 5.74 -18.33 -8.81
CA VAL A 97 6.18 -19.07 -7.63
C VAL A 97 5.11 -19.05 -6.53
N ILE A 98 4.40 -17.92 -6.41
CA ILE A 98 3.26 -17.76 -5.51
C ILE A 98 2.03 -17.43 -6.37
N ALA A 99 0.86 -17.94 -5.99
CA ALA A 99 -0.39 -17.59 -6.64
C ALA A 99 -0.63 -16.06 -6.60
N LEU A 100 -1.25 -15.53 -7.66
CA LEU A 100 -1.76 -14.16 -7.65
C LEU A 100 -2.75 -14.02 -6.50
N HIS A 101 -2.73 -12.85 -5.84
CA HIS A 101 -3.71 -12.58 -4.80
C HIS A 101 -5.07 -12.40 -5.47
N ASP A 102 -6.07 -13.08 -4.91
CA ASP A 102 -7.46 -12.96 -5.32
C ASP A 102 -8.25 -12.46 -4.13
N GLU A 103 -8.79 -11.24 -4.24
CA GLU A 103 -9.65 -10.62 -3.23
C GLU A 103 -10.89 -11.48 -2.93
N ALA A 104 -11.40 -12.23 -3.90
CA ALA A 104 -12.51 -13.16 -3.67
C ALA A 104 -12.08 -14.35 -2.81
N GLU A 105 -10.86 -14.85 -3.00
CA GLU A 105 -10.31 -15.92 -2.18
C GLU A 105 -9.97 -15.42 -0.76
N ALA A 106 -9.40 -14.22 -0.64
CA ALA A 106 -9.15 -13.56 0.64
C ALA A 106 -10.47 -13.35 1.41
N PHE A 107 -11.48 -12.81 0.74
CA PHE A 107 -12.83 -12.65 1.27
C PHE A 107 -13.44 -13.99 1.74
N ALA A 108 -13.33 -15.05 0.93
CA ALA A 108 -13.86 -16.37 1.27
C ALA A 108 -13.15 -16.97 2.50
N ARG A 109 -11.82 -16.88 2.55
CA ARG A 109 -11.02 -17.35 3.69
C ARG A 109 -11.37 -16.61 4.97
N GLU A 110 -11.49 -15.29 4.91
CA GLU A 110 -11.84 -14.46 6.08
C GLU A 110 -13.27 -14.76 6.56
N THR A 111 -14.21 -14.89 5.61
CA THR A 111 -15.58 -15.29 5.89
C THR A 111 -15.65 -16.66 6.56
N ASP A 112 -14.89 -17.64 6.08
CA ASP A 112 -14.85 -19.00 6.64
C ASP A 112 -14.22 -19.02 8.04
N GLN A 113 -13.18 -18.22 8.28
CA GLN A 113 -12.58 -18.08 9.61
C GLN A 113 -13.57 -17.47 10.60
N LEU A 114 -14.27 -16.40 10.21
CA LEU A 114 -15.28 -15.74 11.05
C LEU A 114 -16.49 -16.63 11.31
N LYS A 115 -16.89 -17.47 10.34
CA LYS A 115 -17.94 -18.49 10.52
C LYS A 115 -17.50 -19.64 11.43
N ARG A 116 -16.26 -20.12 11.34
CA ARG A 116 -15.77 -21.17 12.25
C ARG A 116 -15.71 -20.72 13.72
N GLN A 117 -15.65 -19.42 13.95
CA GLN A 117 -15.68 -18.81 15.28
C GLN A 117 -17.11 -18.52 15.79
N ASP A 118 -18.15 -19.14 15.18
CA ASP A 118 -19.60 -18.98 15.49
C ASP A 118 -20.08 -19.41 16.88
N ALA A 119 -19.29 -20.12 17.67
CA ALA A 119 -19.81 -20.71 18.90
C ALA A 119 -19.97 -19.75 20.09
N GLU A 120 -19.50 -18.49 20.03
CA GLU A 120 -19.43 -17.63 21.22
C GLU A 120 -19.98 -16.20 21.06
N ARG A 121 -20.54 -15.66 22.15
CA ARG A 121 -20.94 -14.24 22.33
C ARG A 121 -19.82 -13.22 22.01
N ARG A 122 -18.57 -13.65 21.86
CA ARG A 122 -17.42 -12.83 21.48
C ARG A 122 -17.25 -12.61 19.98
N ALA A 123 -18.07 -13.27 19.14
CA ALA A 123 -17.96 -13.19 17.69
C ALA A 123 -18.08 -11.75 17.15
N ASP A 124 -19.00 -10.93 17.68
CA ASP A 124 -19.15 -9.52 17.27
C ASP A 124 -17.92 -8.68 17.62
N TRP A 125 -17.28 -8.96 18.77
CA TRP A 125 -16.05 -8.29 19.15
C TRP A 125 -14.89 -8.71 18.24
N ILE A 126 -14.77 -9.99 17.92
CA ILE A 126 -13.73 -10.50 17.01
C ILE A 126 -13.90 -9.89 15.62
N ALA A 127 -15.13 -9.87 15.08
CA ALA A 127 -15.49 -9.21 13.83
C ALA A 127 -15.09 -7.72 13.82
N GLY A 128 -15.44 -6.99 14.88
CA GLY A 128 -15.04 -5.59 15.03
C GLY A 128 -13.52 -5.40 15.09
N THR A 129 -12.80 -6.29 15.78
CA THR A 129 -11.33 -6.23 15.84
C THR A 129 -10.66 -6.58 14.51
N ALA A 130 -11.25 -7.47 13.70
CA ALA A 130 -10.75 -7.80 12.37
C ALA A 130 -10.87 -6.58 11.44
N ALA A 131 -12.05 -5.95 11.38
CA ALA A 131 -12.26 -4.72 10.63
C ALA A 131 -11.37 -3.57 11.13
N PHE A 132 -11.22 -3.40 12.44
CA PHE A 132 -10.32 -2.41 13.03
C PHE A 132 -8.88 -2.63 12.60
N LYS A 133 -8.36 -3.86 12.72
CA LYS A 133 -6.98 -4.20 12.36
C LYS A 133 -6.73 -3.99 10.88
N ALA A 134 -7.64 -4.42 10.02
CA ALA A 134 -7.54 -4.23 8.58
C ALA A 134 -7.42 -2.74 8.25
N VAL A 135 -8.40 -1.93 8.68
CA VAL A 135 -8.41 -0.48 8.40
C VAL A 135 -7.18 0.22 8.99
N LEU A 136 -6.74 -0.17 10.18
CA LEU A 136 -5.57 0.43 10.80
C LEU A 136 -4.28 0.07 10.04
N LEU A 137 -4.10 -1.19 9.65
CA LEU A 137 -2.91 -1.64 8.94
C LEU A 137 -2.82 -1.00 7.55
N GLU A 138 -3.86 -1.17 6.73
CA GLU A 138 -3.89 -0.58 5.38
C GLU A 138 -3.86 0.95 5.44
N GLY A 139 -4.55 1.55 6.41
CA GLY A 139 -4.56 3.00 6.60
C GLY A 139 -3.20 3.57 7.01
N ILE A 140 -2.38 2.82 7.75
CA ILE A 140 -1.00 3.20 8.04
C ILE A 140 -0.17 3.18 6.75
N GLU A 141 -0.33 2.18 5.88
CA GLU A 141 0.36 2.12 4.57
C GLU A 141 -0.04 3.32 3.69
N VAL A 142 -1.32 3.72 3.68
CA VAL A 142 -1.79 4.95 3.03
C VAL A 142 -1.09 6.19 3.59
N VAL A 143 -1.01 6.35 4.91
CA VAL A 143 -0.33 7.48 5.55
C VAL A 143 1.15 7.52 5.17
N PHE A 144 1.82 6.37 5.15
CA PHE A 144 3.21 6.28 4.70
C PHE A 144 3.38 6.72 3.24
N ILE A 145 2.50 6.30 2.33
CA ILE A 145 2.52 6.72 0.92
C ILE A 145 2.35 8.24 0.81
N VAL A 146 1.37 8.82 1.52
CA VAL A 146 1.10 10.26 1.49
C VAL A 146 2.31 11.05 1.97
N ILE A 147 2.92 10.62 3.08
CA ILE A 147 4.13 11.25 3.64
C ILE A 147 5.29 11.13 2.65
N ALA A 148 5.52 9.94 2.10
CA ALA A 148 6.60 9.69 1.17
C ALA A 148 6.54 10.55 -0.08
N VAL A 149 5.38 10.60 -0.72
CA VAL A 149 5.21 11.32 -1.99
C VAL A 149 5.08 12.83 -1.74
N GLY A 150 4.51 13.24 -0.60
CA GLY A 150 4.18 14.64 -0.32
C GLY A 150 5.21 15.43 0.51
N ALA A 151 5.94 14.81 1.44
CA ALA A 151 6.70 15.53 2.46
C ALA A 151 7.90 16.33 1.90
N GLY A 152 8.68 15.74 0.98
CA GLY A 152 9.93 16.37 0.54
C GLY A 152 9.79 17.64 -0.32
N ARG A 153 8.57 18.00 -0.75
CA ARG A 153 8.33 19.25 -1.49
C ARG A 153 7.17 20.09 -0.94
N GLY A 154 6.74 19.83 0.30
CA GLY A 154 5.59 20.53 0.90
C GLY A 154 4.26 20.25 0.19
N MET A 155 4.13 19.11 -0.47
CA MET A 155 2.95 18.72 -1.26
C MET A 155 2.02 17.76 -0.53
N LEU A 156 2.17 17.64 0.79
CA LEU A 156 1.36 16.75 1.64
C LEU A 156 -0.14 16.94 1.42
N GLY A 157 -0.62 18.17 1.25
CA GLY A 157 -2.03 18.44 0.96
C GLY A 157 -2.51 17.82 -0.35
N TYR A 158 -1.71 17.88 -1.41
CA TYR A 158 -2.05 17.28 -2.70
C TYR A 158 -1.95 15.75 -2.66
N ALA A 159 -0.94 15.20 -1.98
CA ALA A 159 -0.84 13.76 -1.76
C ALA A 159 -2.04 13.22 -0.97
N ALA A 160 -2.44 13.91 0.10
CA ALA A 160 -3.62 13.57 0.89
C ALA A 160 -4.91 13.65 0.08
N LEU A 161 -5.03 14.65 -0.81
CA LEU A 161 -6.16 14.76 -1.73
C LEU A 161 -6.21 13.56 -2.70
N GLY A 162 -5.07 13.14 -3.26
CA GLY A 162 -4.98 11.95 -4.10
C GLY A 162 -5.44 10.68 -3.37
N ALA A 163 -4.99 10.48 -2.13
CA ALA A 163 -5.41 9.37 -1.28
C ALA A 163 -6.91 9.44 -0.94
N ALA A 164 -7.45 10.62 -0.65
CA ALA A 164 -8.86 10.82 -0.37
C ALA A 164 -9.74 10.49 -1.59
N ILE A 165 -9.32 10.90 -2.79
CA ILE A 165 -10.01 10.56 -4.05
C ILE A 165 -10.01 9.04 -4.28
N ALA A 166 -8.88 8.36 -4.03
CA ALA A 166 -8.80 6.90 -4.13
C ALA A 166 -9.79 6.23 -3.16
N CYS A 167 -9.80 6.69 -1.91
CA CYS A 167 -10.71 6.17 -0.89
C CYS A 167 -12.18 6.35 -1.28
N LEU A 168 -12.56 7.56 -1.69
CA LEU A 168 -13.92 7.86 -2.13
C LEU A 168 -14.33 7.00 -3.32
N LEU A 169 -13.45 6.83 -4.30
CA LEU A 169 -13.72 6.01 -5.48
C LEU A 169 -13.96 4.55 -5.11
N VAL A 170 -13.11 3.97 -4.25
CA VAL A 170 -13.28 2.58 -3.79
C VAL A 170 -14.59 2.42 -3.02
N LEU A 171 -14.94 3.36 -2.15
CA LEU A 171 -16.22 3.33 -1.43
C LEU A 171 -17.43 3.39 -2.37
N ILE A 172 -17.39 4.25 -3.40
CA ILE A 172 -18.46 4.35 -4.40
C ILE A 172 -18.59 3.04 -5.19
N ILE A 173 -17.47 2.51 -5.70
CA ILE A 173 -17.50 1.25 -6.47
C ILE A 173 -17.95 0.10 -5.56
N GLY A 174 -17.43 0.02 -4.34
CA GLY A 174 -17.81 -0.98 -3.35
C GLY A 174 -19.29 -0.95 -3.02
N PHE A 175 -19.87 0.24 -2.87
CA PHE A 175 -21.30 0.44 -2.66
C PHE A 175 -22.15 0.03 -3.87
N VAL A 176 -21.65 0.17 -5.11
CA VAL A 176 -22.39 -0.29 -6.30
C VAL A 176 -22.29 -1.81 -6.45
N VAL A 177 -21.08 -2.34 -6.33
CA VAL A 177 -20.76 -3.73 -6.69
C VAL A 177 -21.16 -4.74 -5.60
N HIS A 178 -21.09 -4.34 -4.32
CA HIS A 178 -21.35 -5.22 -3.15
C HIS A 178 -20.57 -6.54 -3.16
N LYS A 179 -19.43 -6.60 -3.87
CA LYS A 179 -18.54 -7.78 -3.96
C LYS A 179 -17.08 -7.32 -3.80
N PRO A 180 -16.16 -8.23 -3.39
CA PRO A 180 -14.73 -7.93 -3.39
C PRO A 180 -14.27 -7.49 -4.78
N LEU A 181 -13.37 -6.51 -4.83
CA LEU A 181 -12.91 -5.87 -6.06
C LEU A 181 -11.80 -6.69 -6.74
N SER A 182 -12.09 -7.97 -7.00
CA SER A 182 -11.13 -8.94 -7.56
C SER A 182 -10.65 -8.65 -8.98
N GLN A 183 -11.26 -7.68 -9.68
CA GLN A 183 -10.82 -7.24 -11.01
C GLN A 183 -9.69 -6.21 -10.97
N VAL A 184 -9.33 -5.70 -9.79
CA VAL A 184 -8.24 -4.73 -9.64
C VAL A 184 -6.90 -5.45 -9.87
N PRO A 185 -6.02 -4.94 -10.75
CA PRO A 185 -4.70 -5.53 -10.98
C PRO A 185 -3.72 -5.18 -9.83
N GLU A 186 -4.06 -5.61 -8.60
CA GLU A 186 -3.32 -5.32 -7.36
C GLU A 186 -1.84 -5.66 -7.48
N ASN A 187 -1.51 -6.82 -8.05
CA ASN A 187 -0.12 -7.22 -8.24
C ASN A 187 0.67 -6.23 -9.10
N THR A 188 0.08 -5.72 -10.19
CA THR A 188 0.73 -4.75 -11.07
C THR A 188 0.89 -3.41 -10.35
N LEU A 189 -0.14 -2.96 -9.62
CA LEU A 189 -0.08 -1.72 -8.85
C LEU A 189 0.98 -1.81 -7.74
N LYS A 190 1.02 -2.89 -6.94
CA LYS A 190 2.05 -3.10 -5.91
C LYS A 190 3.44 -3.27 -6.51
N PHE A 191 3.57 -3.81 -7.72
CA PHE A 191 4.86 -3.88 -8.43
C PHE A 191 5.35 -2.48 -8.81
N VAL A 192 4.50 -1.69 -9.47
CA VAL A 192 4.85 -0.33 -9.93
C VAL A 192 5.07 0.61 -8.75
N VAL A 193 4.15 0.65 -7.80
CA VAL A 193 4.28 1.48 -6.60
C VAL A 193 5.46 1.00 -5.76
N GLY A 194 5.67 -0.31 -5.59
CA GLY A 194 6.84 -0.85 -4.90
C GLY A 194 8.17 -0.42 -5.53
N LEU A 195 8.27 -0.39 -6.87
CA LEU A 195 9.43 0.16 -7.59
C LEU A 195 9.61 1.66 -7.30
N LEU A 196 8.54 2.44 -7.37
CA LEU A 196 8.59 3.89 -7.13
C LEU A 196 9.01 4.20 -5.70
N LEU A 197 8.41 3.54 -4.70
CA LEU A 197 8.76 3.71 -3.28
C LEU A 197 10.21 3.32 -3.03
N THR A 198 10.68 2.20 -3.58
CA THR A 198 12.07 1.76 -3.41
C THR A 198 13.05 2.73 -4.07
N ALA A 199 12.75 3.19 -5.29
CA ALA A 199 13.61 4.13 -6.01
C ALA A 199 13.71 5.47 -5.28
N PHE A 200 12.57 6.00 -4.85
CA PHE A 200 12.52 7.25 -4.10
C PHE A 200 13.17 7.12 -2.72
N GLY A 201 13.00 5.97 -2.07
CA GLY A 201 13.67 5.67 -0.81
C GLY A 201 15.19 5.65 -0.94
N VAL A 202 15.74 5.03 -1.99
CA VAL A 202 17.19 5.07 -2.27
C VAL A 202 17.66 6.50 -2.52
N PHE A 203 16.93 7.26 -3.32
CA PHE A 203 17.24 8.67 -3.60
C PHE A 203 17.29 9.51 -2.30
N TRP A 204 16.27 9.38 -1.44
CA TRP A 204 16.19 10.09 -0.16
C TRP A 204 17.21 9.65 0.88
N VAL A 205 17.54 8.36 0.96
CA VAL A 205 18.62 7.91 1.84
C VAL A 205 19.96 8.51 1.38
N GLY A 206 20.19 8.62 0.07
CA GLY A 206 21.37 9.30 -0.47
C GLY A 206 21.42 10.78 -0.06
N GLU A 207 20.35 11.54 -0.33
CA GLU A 207 20.25 12.96 0.03
C GLU A 207 20.40 13.18 1.55
N GLY A 208 19.73 12.36 2.36
CA GLY A 208 19.81 12.44 3.83
C GLY A 208 21.18 12.08 4.40
N LEU A 209 22.03 11.39 3.63
CA LEU A 209 23.45 11.13 3.97
C LEU A 209 24.40 12.19 3.38
N GLY A 210 23.88 13.20 2.67
CA GLY A 210 24.66 14.25 2.02
C GLY A 210 25.27 13.83 0.68
N ALA A 211 24.75 12.79 0.02
CA ALA A 211 25.23 12.38 -1.30
C ALA A 211 24.72 13.34 -2.39
N GLU A 212 25.64 13.91 -3.17
CA GLU A 212 25.29 14.73 -4.33
C GLU A 212 24.95 13.82 -5.52
N TRP A 213 23.66 13.74 -5.88
CA TRP A 213 23.26 12.92 -7.01
C TRP A 213 23.64 13.56 -8.36
N PRO A 214 24.25 12.81 -9.29
CA PRO A 214 24.58 13.31 -10.61
C PRO A 214 23.29 13.63 -11.38
N GLY A 215 23.14 14.90 -11.80
CA GLY A 215 21.93 15.38 -12.46
C GLY A 215 20.76 15.69 -11.51
N ALA A 216 21.01 15.80 -10.20
CA ALA A 216 20.02 16.09 -9.17
C ALA A 216 18.81 15.13 -9.28
N ASP A 217 17.59 15.64 -9.46
CA ASP A 217 16.34 14.88 -9.57
C ASP A 217 16.33 13.86 -10.74
N LEU A 218 17.16 14.02 -11.78
CA LEU A 218 17.23 13.07 -12.90
C LEU A 218 17.79 11.72 -12.48
N SER A 219 18.60 11.68 -11.43
CA SER A 219 19.13 10.44 -10.86
C SER A 219 18.03 9.48 -10.41
N LEU A 220 16.86 9.99 -9.99
CA LEU A 220 15.70 9.17 -9.63
C LEU A 220 15.23 8.30 -10.79
N ILE A 221 15.27 8.81 -12.02
CA ILE A 221 14.92 8.05 -13.23
C ILE A 221 15.93 6.92 -13.46
N ALA A 222 17.21 7.20 -13.26
CA ALA A 222 18.27 6.19 -13.40
C ALA A 222 18.14 5.10 -12.33
N ILE A 223 17.90 5.46 -11.06
CA ILE A 223 17.66 4.53 -9.96
C ILE A 223 16.45 3.64 -10.28
N LEU A 224 15.34 4.25 -10.70
CA LEU A 224 14.12 3.54 -11.08
C LEU A 224 14.37 2.57 -12.24
N ALA A 225 15.10 3.00 -13.27
CA ALA A 225 15.44 2.17 -14.42
C ALA A 225 16.28 0.95 -14.01
N ILE A 226 17.29 1.15 -13.15
CA ILE A 226 18.13 0.06 -12.63
C ILE A 226 17.28 -0.94 -11.82
N LEU A 227 16.44 -0.44 -10.90
CA LEU A 227 15.56 -1.29 -10.10
C LEU A 227 14.53 -2.04 -10.96
N ALA A 228 13.99 -1.40 -11.99
CA ALA A 228 13.07 -2.02 -12.93
C ALA A 228 13.77 -3.15 -13.71
N ILE A 229 14.94 -2.88 -14.30
CA ILE A 229 15.73 -3.89 -15.02
C ILE A 229 16.03 -5.08 -14.11
N PHE A 230 16.49 -4.83 -12.88
CA PHE A 230 16.75 -5.89 -11.90
C PHE A 230 15.49 -6.70 -11.58
N SER A 231 14.36 -6.04 -11.35
CA SER A 231 13.09 -6.68 -11.02
C SER A 231 12.57 -7.54 -12.18
N PHE A 232 12.64 -7.06 -13.42
CA PHE A 232 12.28 -7.83 -14.61
C PHE A 232 13.21 -9.03 -14.82
N ALA A 233 14.52 -8.84 -14.62
CA ALA A 233 15.48 -9.93 -14.68
C ALA A 233 15.20 -11.00 -13.62
N ALA A 234 14.88 -10.59 -12.39
CA ALA A 234 14.51 -11.48 -11.30
C ALA A 234 13.24 -12.28 -11.63
N VAL A 235 12.18 -11.63 -12.13
CA VAL A 235 10.95 -12.31 -12.57
C VAL A 235 11.26 -13.35 -13.65
N ARG A 236 12.03 -12.98 -14.68
CA ARG A 236 12.37 -13.89 -15.79
C ARG A 236 13.17 -15.10 -15.32
N LYS A 237 14.16 -14.87 -14.46
CA LYS A 237 15.02 -15.93 -13.90
C LYS A 237 14.21 -16.87 -13.02
N LEU A 238 13.44 -16.34 -12.06
CA LEU A 238 12.60 -17.14 -11.16
C LEU A 238 11.54 -17.95 -11.90
N ARG A 239 10.91 -17.37 -12.94
CA ARG A 239 9.96 -18.09 -13.79
C ARG A 239 10.63 -19.28 -14.49
N GLY A 240 11.85 -19.09 -15.00
CA GLY A 240 12.64 -20.17 -15.60
C GLY A 240 13.00 -21.30 -14.62
N TYR A 241 13.40 -20.96 -13.40
CA TYR A 241 13.67 -21.95 -12.34
C TYR A 241 12.41 -22.71 -11.91
N HIS A 242 11.29 -22.01 -11.75
CA HIS A 242 10.05 -22.65 -11.32
C HIS A 242 9.51 -23.60 -12.39
N SER A 243 9.48 -23.17 -13.66
CA SER A 243 9.03 -24.03 -14.76
C SER A 243 9.91 -25.26 -15.00
N SER A 244 11.21 -25.19 -14.69
CA SER A 244 12.11 -26.34 -14.79
C SER A 244 11.94 -27.32 -13.63
N ASN A 245 11.79 -26.83 -12.39
CA ASN A 245 11.54 -27.68 -11.24
C ASN A 245 10.18 -28.39 -11.27
N VAL A 246 9.11 -27.71 -11.72
CA VAL A 246 7.79 -28.36 -11.87
C VAL A 246 7.87 -29.51 -12.88
N LYS A 247 8.63 -29.36 -13.96
CA LYS A 247 8.86 -30.43 -14.96
C LYS A 247 9.75 -31.57 -14.47
N ALA A 248 10.61 -31.34 -13.48
CA ALA A 248 11.50 -32.36 -12.94
C ALA A 248 10.84 -33.26 -11.88
N VAL A 249 9.72 -32.80 -11.30
CA VAL A 249 8.97 -33.51 -10.25
C VAL A 249 7.69 -34.17 -10.79
N ALA A 250 7.22 -33.76 -11.97
CA ALA A 250 6.10 -34.37 -12.70
C ALA A 250 6.55 -35.54 -13.57
#